data_AF-A0A960UUL7-F1
#
_entry.id   AF-A0A960UUL7-F1
#
_cell.length_a   1.000
_cell.length_b   1.000
_cell.length_c   1.000
_cell.angle_alpha   90.00
_cell.angle_beta   90.00
_cell.angle_gamma   90.00
#
_symmetry.space_group_name_H-M   'P 1'
#
loop_
_entity.id
_entity.type
_entity.pdbx_description
1 polymer ?
#
loop_
_entity_poly.entity_id
_entity_poly.type
_entity_poly.pdbx_seq_one_letter_code
_entity_poly.pdbx_strand_id
1 'polypeptide(L)'
;MVSRSALNYAMLLTTLAFLVPLSRLAAEPDEGPGEVAARWFTAYVTGEVDTVANLSTPDSRELAIQIATMRSKDLESKGMKGKLDVADVEKWLSSMECQTGYSRAYCKPGDAKKYLELHRIHDRWLVHYGEGRRSAVKPDTGPSDSTGPADSSDSAEYQAPEIVAGRWLVAVVENDQDTLREVCTENSLSSTLMYARQGFGDDEPSRARFLESARRQADIMECRVEGDQALCRPEGKEKWINLKRVNGIWKVDFQGFVEVP
;
A
#
# COMPACT_ATOMS: atom_id res chain seq x y z
N MET A 1 52.26 -60.95 -37.71
CA MET A 1 50.99 -61.70 -37.68
C MET A 1 50.72 -62.09 -36.23
N VAL A 2 49.45 -62.03 -35.79
CA VAL A 2 48.93 -62.41 -34.45
C VAL A 2 49.29 -61.37 -33.35
N SER A 3 48.42 -60.86 -32.47
CA SER A 3 46.97 -60.94 -32.23
C SER A 3 46.62 -60.05 -31.03
N ARG A 4 45.52 -59.29 -31.14
CA ARG A 4 44.45 -59.01 -30.15
C ARG A 4 44.72 -58.38 -28.76
N SER A 5 43.75 -57.51 -28.40
CA SER A 5 43.18 -57.26 -27.07
C SER A 5 43.99 -56.34 -26.14
N ALA A 6 43.43 -55.49 -25.29
CA ALA A 6 42.07 -55.03 -24.95
C ALA A 6 42.22 -53.89 -23.90
N LEU A 7 41.08 -53.37 -23.43
CA LEU A 7 40.85 -52.45 -22.29
C LEU A 7 40.75 -50.96 -22.67
N ASN A 8 39.54 -50.46 -22.96
CA ASN A 8 38.44 -50.13 -22.03
C ASN A 8 38.85 -49.22 -20.88
N TYR A 9 38.59 -47.91 -21.02
CA TYR A 9 38.03 -47.12 -19.92
C TYR A 9 37.04 -46.11 -20.52
N ALA A 10 35.77 -46.53 -20.52
CA ALA A 10 34.64 -45.66 -20.73
C ALA A 10 34.54 -44.71 -19.52
N MET A 11 34.80 -43.42 -19.76
CA MET A 11 34.58 -42.36 -18.79
C MET A 11 33.07 -42.06 -18.77
N LEU A 12 32.35 -42.76 -17.89
CA LEU A 12 30.92 -42.55 -17.67
C LEU A 12 30.72 -41.16 -17.02
N LEU A 13 30.13 -40.24 -17.78
CA LEU A 13 29.54 -39.02 -17.25
C LEU A 13 28.33 -39.38 -16.39
N THR A 14 28.48 -39.40 -15.07
CA THR A 14 27.37 -39.32 -14.12
C THR A 14 27.15 -37.87 -13.70
N THR A 15 26.50 -37.10 -14.58
CA THR A 15 25.81 -35.87 -14.19
C THR A 15 24.55 -36.27 -13.43
N LEU A 16 24.65 -36.32 -12.09
CA LEU A 16 23.49 -36.31 -11.21
C LEU A 16 22.76 -34.98 -11.40
N ALA A 17 21.68 -35.00 -12.18
CA ALA A 17 20.68 -33.96 -12.17
C ALA A 17 20.01 -33.97 -10.79
N PHE A 18 20.43 -33.05 -9.92
CA PHE A 18 19.66 -32.65 -8.75
C PHE A 18 18.35 -32.03 -9.25
N LEU A 19 17.32 -32.86 -9.41
CA LEU A 19 15.93 -32.45 -9.43
C LEU A 19 15.60 -31.93 -8.03
N VAL A 20 15.95 -30.68 -7.74
CA VAL A 20 15.32 -29.94 -6.64
C VAL A 20 13.87 -29.77 -7.08
N PRO A 21 12.89 -30.33 -6.35
CA PRO A 21 11.50 -29.97 -6.61
C PRO A 21 11.42 -28.46 -6.39
N LEU A 22 11.19 -27.72 -7.46
CA LEU A 22 10.64 -26.37 -7.40
C LEU A 22 9.30 -26.54 -6.69
N SER A 23 9.33 -26.48 -5.35
CA SER A 23 8.16 -26.25 -4.53
C SER A 23 7.56 -24.98 -5.13
N ARG A 24 6.50 -25.17 -5.93
CA ARG A 24 5.58 -24.10 -6.26
C ARG A 24 5.32 -23.40 -4.94
N LEU A 25 5.81 -22.17 -4.78
CA LEU A 25 5.24 -21.25 -3.81
C LEU A 25 3.76 -21.26 -4.16
N ALA A 26 2.97 -22.00 -3.39
CA ALA A 26 1.54 -21.85 -3.41
C ALA A 26 1.36 -20.39 -3.03
N ALA A 27 1.00 -19.55 -4.00
CA ALA A 27 0.60 -18.19 -3.74
C ALA A 27 -0.48 -18.30 -2.67
N GLU A 28 -0.17 -17.83 -1.47
CA GLU A 28 -1.17 -17.80 -0.41
C GLU A 28 -2.36 -17.03 -0.95
N PRO A 29 -3.60 -17.49 -0.68
CA PRO A 29 -4.78 -16.80 -1.14
C PRO A 29 -4.66 -15.32 -0.73
N ASP A 30 -4.86 -14.43 -1.70
CA ASP A 30 -4.77 -12.98 -1.52
C ASP A 30 -5.86 -12.58 -0.50
N GLU A 31 -5.48 -12.49 0.78
CA GLU A 31 -6.41 -12.21 1.87
C GLU A 31 -7.04 -10.84 1.64
N GLY A 32 -8.37 -10.81 1.55
CA GLY A 32 -9.08 -9.56 1.35
C GLY A 32 -8.93 -8.61 2.55
N PRO A 33 -9.15 -7.30 2.37
CA PRO A 33 -9.02 -6.33 3.47
C PRO A 33 -9.98 -6.63 4.63
N GLY A 34 -11.15 -7.21 4.36
CA GLY A 34 -12.10 -7.62 5.40
C GLY A 34 -11.57 -8.75 6.28
N GLU A 35 -10.86 -9.71 5.69
CA GLU A 35 -10.25 -10.83 6.43
C GLU A 35 -9.09 -10.32 7.29
N VAL A 36 -8.22 -9.48 6.73
CA VAL A 36 -7.13 -8.83 7.49
C VAL A 36 -7.69 -7.98 8.63
N ALA A 37 -8.72 -7.18 8.37
CA ALA A 37 -9.37 -6.37 9.40
C ALA A 37 -9.95 -7.24 10.52
N ALA A 38 -10.68 -8.31 10.16
CA ALA A 38 -11.27 -9.23 11.13
C ALA A 38 -10.19 -9.90 11.99
N ARG A 39 -9.12 -10.42 11.38
CA ARG A 39 -7.98 -11.01 12.10
C ARG A 39 -7.31 -10.03 13.05
N TRP A 40 -7.08 -8.79 12.59
CA TRP A 40 -6.49 -7.75 13.41
C TRP A 40 -7.39 -7.42 14.61
N PHE A 41 -8.70 -7.28 14.41
CA PHE A 41 -9.65 -7.04 15.50
C PHE A 41 -9.72 -8.19 16.50
N THR A 42 -9.78 -9.43 16.03
CA THR A 42 -9.75 -10.60 16.91
C THR A 42 -8.49 -10.58 17.77
N ALA A 43 -7.31 -10.44 17.15
CA ALA A 43 -6.04 -10.39 17.86
C ALA A 43 -5.97 -9.25 18.88
N TYR A 44 -6.47 -8.06 18.51
CA TYR A 44 -6.53 -6.93 19.42
C TYR A 44 -7.45 -7.20 20.62
N VAL A 45 -8.62 -7.77 20.39
CA VAL A 45 -9.60 -8.09 21.45
C VAL A 45 -9.10 -9.22 22.35
N THR A 46 -8.41 -10.23 21.81
CA THR A 46 -7.83 -11.35 22.58
C THR A 46 -6.52 -10.99 23.27
N GLY A 47 -5.89 -9.88 22.90
CA GLY A 47 -4.63 -9.40 23.48
C GLY A 47 -3.39 -10.06 22.89
N GLU A 48 -3.47 -10.55 21.64
CA GLU A 48 -2.37 -11.11 20.86
C GLU A 48 -1.52 -10.01 20.20
N VAL A 49 -0.52 -9.53 20.94
CA VAL A 49 0.31 -8.39 20.54
C VAL A 49 1.08 -8.66 19.24
N ASP A 50 1.66 -9.85 19.10
CA ASP A 50 2.47 -10.19 17.92
C ASP A 50 1.64 -10.22 16.63
N THR A 51 0.43 -10.77 16.70
CA THR A 51 -0.50 -10.80 15.56
C THR A 51 -0.89 -9.39 15.14
N VAL A 52 -1.21 -8.51 16.10
CA VAL A 52 -1.48 -7.09 15.83
C VAL A 52 -0.29 -6.41 15.16
N ALA A 53 0.93 -6.63 15.66
CA ALA A 53 2.14 -6.03 15.12
C ALA A 53 2.43 -6.47 13.66
N ASN A 54 2.18 -7.75 13.37
CA ASN A 54 2.42 -8.35 12.05
C ASN A 54 1.39 -7.92 11.01
N LEU A 55 0.17 -7.61 11.44
CA LEU A 55 -0.91 -7.14 10.58
C LEU A 55 -0.95 -5.62 10.46
N SER A 56 -0.05 -4.88 11.13
CA SER A 56 0.02 -3.42 11.04
C SER A 56 1.10 -2.94 10.06
N THR A 57 0.85 -1.77 9.46
CA THR A 57 1.81 -1.10 8.58
C THR A 57 3.10 -0.75 9.34
N PRO A 58 4.29 -0.70 8.68
CA PRO A 58 5.56 -0.46 9.36
C PRO A 58 5.61 0.82 10.20
N ASP A 59 5.00 1.89 9.70
CA ASP A 59 4.88 3.21 10.33
C ASP A 59 3.92 3.23 11.53
N SER A 60 2.89 2.39 11.55
CA SER A 60 1.92 2.31 12.67
C SER A 60 2.17 1.18 13.66
N ARG A 61 3.16 0.32 13.39
CA ARG A 61 3.43 -0.91 14.16
C ARG A 61 3.69 -0.66 15.63
N GLU A 62 4.51 0.33 15.98
CA GLU A 62 4.87 0.61 17.37
C GLU A 62 3.64 1.04 18.20
N LEU A 63 2.80 1.91 17.64
CA LEU A 63 1.56 2.34 18.29
C LEU A 63 0.56 1.18 18.44
N ALA A 64 0.44 0.34 17.41
CA ALA A 64 -0.39 -0.86 17.45
C ALA A 64 0.07 -1.84 18.56
N ILE A 65 1.38 -2.06 18.71
CA ILE A 65 1.97 -2.85 19.79
C ILE A 65 1.64 -2.25 21.15
N GLN A 66 1.81 -0.94 21.32
CA GLN A 66 1.56 -0.26 22.59
C GLN A 66 0.10 -0.45 23.03
N ILE A 67 -0.85 -0.26 22.12
CA ILE A 67 -2.28 -0.35 22.39
C ILE A 67 -2.72 -1.79 22.64
N ALA A 68 -2.22 -2.76 21.86
CA ALA A 68 -2.45 -4.18 22.11
C ALA A 68 -1.86 -4.62 23.46
N THR A 69 -0.70 -4.11 23.84
CA THR A 69 -0.05 -4.40 25.13
C THR A 69 -0.89 -3.86 26.31
N MET A 70 -1.36 -2.62 26.21
CA MET A 70 -2.26 -2.03 27.22
C MET A 70 -3.54 -2.86 27.35
N ARG A 71 -4.11 -3.27 26.22
CA ARG A 71 -5.31 -4.12 26.20
C ARG A 71 -5.06 -5.49 26.83
N SER A 72 -3.94 -6.15 26.49
CA SER A 72 -3.57 -7.45 27.06
C SER A 72 -3.42 -7.37 28.59
N LYS A 73 -2.73 -6.34 29.10
CA LYS A 73 -2.61 -6.08 30.55
C LYS A 73 -3.97 -5.82 31.23
N ASP A 74 -4.86 -5.05 30.59
CA ASP A 74 -6.21 -4.82 31.10
C ASP A 74 -7.00 -6.15 31.24
N LEU A 75 -6.91 -7.03 30.24
CA LEU A 75 -7.55 -8.35 30.28
C LEU A 75 -6.98 -9.26 31.37
N GLU A 76 -5.66 -9.24 31.58
CA GLU A 76 -4.99 -9.95 32.68
C GLU A 76 -5.46 -9.46 34.03
N SER A 77 -5.49 -8.13 34.23
CA SER A 77 -5.90 -7.51 35.50
C SER A 77 -7.36 -7.85 35.87
N LYS A 78 -8.23 -8.06 34.87
CA LYS A 78 -9.63 -8.44 35.05
C LYS A 78 -9.85 -9.95 35.14
N GLY A 79 -8.80 -10.76 35.01
CA GLY A 79 -8.91 -12.22 34.93
C GLY A 79 -9.77 -12.69 33.75
N MET A 80 -9.80 -11.87 32.68
CA MET A 80 -10.58 -12.08 31.45
C MET A 80 -9.72 -12.60 30.29
N LYS A 81 -8.39 -12.66 30.46
CA LYS A 81 -7.50 -13.27 29.47
C LYS A 81 -7.91 -14.74 29.22
N GLY A 82 -8.19 -15.07 27.96
CA GLY A 82 -8.69 -16.39 27.55
C GLY A 82 -10.17 -16.69 27.90
N LYS A 83 -10.90 -15.74 28.49
CA LYS A 83 -12.35 -15.88 28.78
C LYS A 83 -13.24 -15.06 27.85
N LEU A 84 -12.63 -14.26 26.97
CA LEU A 84 -13.39 -13.58 25.93
C LEU A 84 -14.00 -14.65 25.01
N ASP A 85 -15.32 -14.61 24.90
CA ASP A 85 -16.03 -15.53 24.03
C ASP A 85 -15.71 -15.15 22.58
N VAL A 86 -14.88 -15.98 21.95
CA VAL A 86 -14.48 -15.80 20.55
C VAL A 86 -15.72 -15.82 19.65
N ALA A 87 -16.79 -16.54 20.03
CA ALA A 87 -18.02 -16.58 19.26
C ALA A 87 -18.75 -15.21 19.26
N ASP A 88 -18.69 -14.46 20.35
CA ASP A 88 -19.25 -13.10 20.40
C ASP A 88 -18.47 -12.14 19.49
N VAL A 89 -17.14 -12.28 19.47
CA VAL A 89 -16.28 -11.50 18.57
C VAL A 89 -16.55 -11.85 17.12
N GLU A 90 -16.60 -13.14 16.77
CA GLU A 90 -16.91 -13.61 15.41
C GLU A 90 -18.28 -13.13 14.95
N LYS A 91 -19.30 -13.19 15.82
CA LYS A 91 -20.65 -12.69 15.53
C LYS A 91 -20.66 -11.17 15.29
N TRP A 92 -19.85 -10.40 16.02
CA TRP A 92 -19.73 -8.98 15.76
C TRP A 92 -18.99 -8.71 14.43
N LEU A 93 -17.91 -9.45 14.16
CA LEU A 93 -17.14 -9.35 12.93
C LEU A 93 -17.89 -9.87 11.70
N SER A 94 -18.92 -10.71 11.83
CA SER A 94 -19.74 -11.15 10.70
C SER A 94 -20.55 -10.00 10.06
N SER A 95 -20.64 -8.86 10.74
CA SER A 95 -21.22 -7.62 10.23
C SER A 95 -20.15 -6.65 9.66
N MET A 96 -18.96 -7.15 9.32
CA MET A 96 -17.89 -6.34 8.74
C MET A 96 -18.32 -5.77 7.39
N GLU A 97 -18.29 -4.44 7.29
CA GLU A 97 -18.47 -3.69 6.06
C GLU A 97 -17.13 -3.05 5.68
N CYS A 98 -16.65 -3.35 4.48
CA CYS A 98 -15.45 -2.74 3.93
C CYS A 98 -15.79 -1.90 2.71
N GLN A 99 -15.30 -0.66 2.70
CA GLN A 99 -15.20 0.16 1.50
C GLN A 99 -13.78 -0.01 0.96
N THR A 100 -13.65 -0.86 -0.05
CA THR A 100 -12.36 -1.25 -0.61
C THR A 100 -12.07 -0.45 -1.88
N GLY A 101 -10.97 0.31 -1.87
CA GLY A 101 -10.27 0.78 -3.06
C GLY A 101 -9.07 -0.11 -3.37
N TYR A 102 -8.21 0.29 -4.30
CA TYR A 102 -7.07 -0.54 -4.73
C TYR A 102 -5.96 -0.63 -3.67
N SER A 103 -5.54 0.53 -3.14
CA SER A 103 -4.43 0.63 -2.17
C SER A 103 -4.91 0.91 -0.75
N ARG A 104 -6.20 1.23 -0.57
CA ARG A 104 -6.80 1.54 0.72
C ARG A 104 -8.14 0.84 0.89
N ALA A 105 -8.41 0.40 2.11
CA ALA A 105 -9.73 -0.06 2.49
C ALA A 105 -10.11 0.52 3.84
N TYR A 106 -11.39 0.79 4.01
CA TYR A 106 -11.95 1.22 5.28
C TYR A 106 -12.92 0.16 5.73
N CYS A 107 -12.56 -0.59 6.76
CA CYS A 107 -13.37 -1.69 7.30
C CYS A 107 -13.91 -1.33 8.68
N LYS A 108 -15.18 -1.61 8.94
CA LYS A 108 -15.75 -1.55 10.28
C LYS A 108 -16.70 -2.72 10.52
N PRO A 109 -16.76 -3.27 11.74
CA PRO A 109 -17.82 -4.18 12.13
C PRO A 109 -19.09 -3.42 12.54
N GLY A 110 -20.22 -3.76 11.92
CA GLY A 110 -21.57 -3.40 12.39
C GLY A 110 -21.77 -1.92 12.71
N ASP A 111 -22.10 -1.66 13.97
CA ASP A 111 -22.40 -0.34 14.54
C ASP A 111 -21.16 0.41 15.07
N ALA A 112 -19.95 -0.09 14.80
CA ALA A 112 -18.73 0.56 15.21
C ALA A 112 -18.67 2.00 14.67
N LYS A 113 -18.39 2.95 15.57
CA LYS A 113 -18.35 4.38 15.24
C LYS A 113 -17.18 4.76 14.34
N LYS A 114 -16.16 3.90 14.23
CA LYS A 114 -14.89 4.20 13.57
C LYS A 114 -14.52 3.07 12.63
N TYR A 115 -13.93 3.46 11.52
CA TYR A 115 -13.35 2.54 10.56
C TYR A 115 -11.91 2.26 10.92
N LEU A 116 -11.49 1.03 10.65
CA LEU A 116 -10.11 0.63 10.55
C LEU A 116 -9.65 0.96 9.13
N GLU A 117 -8.58 1.73 9.01
CA GLU A 117 -7.94 1.99 7.72
C GLU A 117 -6.93 0.87 7.44
N LEU A 118 -6.96 0.32 6.24
CA LEU A 118 -6.02 -0.67 5.75
C LEU A 118 -5.34 -0.11 4.50
N HIS A 119 -4.05 -0.35 4.38
CA HIS A 119 -3.25 -0.02 3.20
C HIS A 119 -2.77 -1.31 2.54
N ARG A 120 -2.77 -1.35 1.21
CA ARG A 120 -2.15 -2.42 0.44
C ARG A 120 -0.67 -2.07 0.24
N ILE A 121 0.21 -2.82 0.87
CA ILE A 121 1.66 -2.64 0.82
C ILE A 121 2.28 -3.96 0.31
N HIS A 122 2.94 -3.90 -0.84
CA HIS A 122 3.55 -5.08 -1.49
C HIS A 122 2.55 -6.24 -1.66
N ASP A 123 1.41 -5.94 -2.29
CA ASP A 123 0.29 -6.87 -2.54
C ASP A 123 -0.40 -7.41 -1.28
N ARG A 124 -0.05 -6.92 -0.08
CA ARG A 124 -0.66 -7.36 1.18
C ARG A 124 -1.42 -6.24 1.85
N TRP A 125 -2.62 -6.53 2.34
CA TRP A 125 -3.37 -5.62 3.18
C TRP A 125 -2.77 -5.59 4.59
N LEU A 126 -2.52 -4.38 5.10
CA LEU A 126 -2.02 -4.13 6.44
C LEU A 126 -2.82 -2.98 7.08
N VAL A 127 -3.07 -3.08 8.38
CA VAL A 127 -3.82 -2.10 9.15
C VAL A 127 -2.94 -0.89 9.44
N HIS A 128 -3.38 0.29 9.01
CA HIS A 128 -2.74 1.55 9.33
C HIS A 128 -3.40 2.13 10.59
N TYR A 129 -2.71 2.05 11.73
CA TYR A 129 -3.20 2.56 13.01
C TYR A 129 -2.61 3.94 13.32
N GLY A 130 -3.28 5.02 12.91
CA GLY A 130 -2.83 6.40 13.13
C GLY A 130 -3.68 7.21 14.13
N GLU A 131 -3.11 8.28 14.68
CA GLU A 131 -3.79 9.20 15.62
C GLU A 131 -4.99 9.93 14.99
N GLY A 132 -5.03 10.00 13.65
CA GLY A 132 -6.14 10.50 12.87
C GLY A 132 -7.31 9.53 12.80
N ARG A 133 -7.98 9.28 13.94
CA ARG A 133 -9.29 8.60 13.98
C ARG A 133 -10.33 9.45 13.24
N ARG A 134 -10.34 9.42 11.90
CA ARG A 134 -11.37 10.05 11.09
C ARG A 134 -12.65 9.24 11.28
N SER A 135 -13.69 9.86 11.84
CA SER A 135 -15.06 9.38 11.60
C SER A 135 -15.21 9.29 10.08
N ALA A 136 -15.69 8.17 9.54
CA ALA A 136 -15.93 8.11 8.10
C ALA A 136 -16.82 9.27 7.72
N VAL A 137 -16.24 10.20 6.99
CA VAL A 137 -16.96 11.20 6.25
C VAL A 137 -17.69 10.38 5.20
N LYS A 138 -19.02 10.27 5.31
CA LYS A 138 -19.85 9.82 4.19
C LYS A 138 -19.39 10.66 2.99
N PRO A 139 -19.08 10.06 1.82
CA PRO A 139 -18.64 10.82 0.68
C PRO A 139 -19.81 11.68 0.19
N ASP A 140 -19.91 12.92 0.67
CA ASP A 140 -20.74 13.99 0.10
C ASP A 140 -20.23 15.38 0.55
N THR A 141 -19.75 16.14 -0.45
CA THR A 141 -19.76 17.62 -0.65
C THR A 141 -19.36 18.60 0.47
N GLY A 142 -18.22 19.30 0.27
CA GLY A 142 -18.00 20.68 0.75
C GLY A 142 -16.79 20.92 1.68
N PRO A 143 -16.16 22.12 1.64
CA PRO A 143 -14.77 22.31 2.06
C PRO A 143 -14.62 22.51 3.58
N SER A 144 -13.57 21.89 4.13
CA SER A 144 -13.14 22.09 5.51
C SER A 144 -11.79 22.79 5.51
N ASP A 145 -11.77 24.01 6.05
CA ASP A 145 -10.56 24.69 6.49
C ASP A 145 -9.94 23.93 7.67
N SER A 146 -8.63 23.76 7.65
CA SER A 146 -7.87 23.45 8.86
C SER A 146 -6.44 23.97 8.74
N THR A 147 -6.08 24.86 9.66
CA THR A 147 -4.72 25.32 9.92
C THR A 147 -4.27 24.69 11.23
N GLY A 148 -3.15 23.98 11.21
CA GLY A 148 -2.50 23.40 12.39
C GLY A 148 -1.02 23.11 12.10
N PRO A 149 -0.11 23.34 13.06
CA PRO A 149 1.28 23.67 12.77
C PRO A 149 2.19 22.45 12.59
N ALA A 150 3.21 22.69 11.77
CA ALA A 150 4.33 21.81 11.50
C ALA A 150 5.29 21.74 12.70
N ASP A 151 5.71 20.54 13.05
CA ASP A 151 6.96 20.33 13.78
C ASP A 151 7.79 19.24 13.10
N SER A 152 9.05 19.58 12.90
CA SER A 152 10.02 19.01 11.97
C SER A 152 10.83 17.86 12.59
N SER A 153 10.98 16.76 11.85
CA SER A 153 12.05 15.78 12.03
C SER A 153 12.30 15.06 10.71
N ASP A 154 13.43 15.41 10.06
CA ASP A 154 13.97 14.91 8.78
C ASP A 154 14.31 13.40 8.79
N SER A 155 13.32 12.56 9.03
CA SER A 155 13.30 11.24 8.41
C SER A 155 12.71 11.48 7.03
N ALA A 156 13.48 11.27 5.96
CA ALA A 156 12.90 11.16 4.63
C ALA A 156 11.91 9.99 4.67
N GLU A 157 10.66 10.32 5.00
CA GLU A 157 9.60 9.37 5.29
C GLU A 157 9.46 8.48 4.06
N TYR A 158 9.59 7.17 4.26
CA TYR A 158 9.52 6.22 3.17
C TYR A 158 8.12 6.31 2.55
N GLN A 159 7.99 7.03 1.45
CA GLN A 159 6.72 7.14 0.72
C GLN A 159 6.66 6.03 -0.33
N ALA A 160 5.55 5.30 -0.39
CA ALA A 160 5.31 4.32 -1.46
C ALA A 160 5.17 5.03 -2.82
N PRO A 161 5.59 4.41 -3.94
CA PRO A 161 5.52 5.03 -5.26
C PRO A 161 4.09 5.40 -5.68
N GLU A 162 3.08 4.66 -5.24
CA GLU A 162 1.65 4.96 -5.46
C GLU A 162 1.26 6.31 -4.86
N ILE A 163 1.76 6.60 -3.65
CA ILE A 163 1.49 7.87 -2.96
C ILE A 163 2.13 9.03 -3.71
N VAL A 164 3.39 8.88 -4.14
CA VAL A 164 4.10 9.91 -4.92
C VAL A 164 3.40 10.15 -6.26
N ALA A 165 3.01 9.07 -6.95
CA ALA A 165 2.30 9.13 -8.22
C ALA A 165 0.91 9.79 -8.09
N GLY A 166 0.17 9.47 -7.03
CA GLY A 166 -1.12 10.10 -6.71
C GLY A 166 -0.98 11.58 -6.38
N ARG A 167 0.01 11.96 -5.55
CA ARG A 167 0.33 13.37 -5.25
C ARG A 167 0.66 14.16 -6.52
N TRP A 168 1.48 13.59 -7.41
CA TRP A 168 1.79 14.18 -8.70
C TRP A 168 0.53 14.40 -9.56
N LEU A 169 -0.37 13.41 -9.64
CA LEU A 169 -1.59 13.52 -10.45
C LEU A 169 -2.48 14.68 -9.98
N VAL A 170 -2.68 14.81 -8.66
CA VAL A 170 -3.46 15.92 -8.09
C VAL A 170 -2.77 17.26 -8.33
N ALA A 171 -1.46 17.34 -8.05
CA ALA A 171 -0.68 18.57 -8.21
C ALA A 171 -0.63 19.08 -9.67
N VAL A 172 -0.63 18.17 -10.65
CA VAL A 172 -0.73 18.52 -12.07
C VAL A 172 -2.06 19.24 -12.36
N VAL A 173 -3.18 18.76 -11.84
CA VAL A 173 -4.50 19.39 -12.06
C VAL A 173 -4.65 20.70 -11.27
N GLU A 174 -4.08 20.75 -10.07
CA GLU A 174 -4.04 21.95 -9.24
C GLU A 174 -2.98 22.96 -9.71
N ASN A 175 -2.14 22.62 -10.70
CA ASN A 175 -0.99 23.41 -11.12
C ASN A 175 -0.12 23.86 -9.91
N ASP A 176 0.00 22.98 -8.92
CA ASP A 176 0.74 23.21 -7.68
C ASP A 176 2.24 23.01 -7.93
N GLN A 177 2.92 24.10 -8.27
CA GLN A 177 4.34 24.04 -8.62
C GLN A 177 5.24 23.60 -7.48
N ASP A 178 4.84 23.83 -6.23
CA ASP A 178 5.68 23.49 -5.07
C ASP A 178 5.64 21.99 -4.84
N THR A 179 4.45 21.39 -4.84
CA THR A 179 4.33 19.92 -4.80
C THR A 179 5.01 19.29 -6.01
N LEU A 180 4.85 19.85 -7.22
CA LEU A 180 5.51 19.30 -8.42
C LEU A 180 7.04 19.33 -8.32
N ARG A 181 7.64 20.37 -7.74
CA ARG A 181 9.10 20.42 -7.47
C ARG A 181 9.53 19.34 -6.49
N GLU A 182 8.71 19.07 -5.47
CA GLU A 182 8.99 18.05 -4.47
C GLU A 182 8.94 16.63 -5.07
N VAL A 183 7.87 16.32 -5.81
CA VAL A 183 7.60 14.95 -6.26
C VAL A 183 8.25 14.59 -7.60
N CYS A 184 8.70 15.57 -8.40
CA CYS A 184 9.39 15.30 -9.67
C CYS A 184 10.90 15.19 -9.50
N THR A 185 11.54 14.49 -10.45
CA THR A 185 12.98 14.63 -10.70
C THR A 185 13.25 16.02 -11.27
N GLU A 186 14.46 16.54 -11.05
CA GLU A 186 14.86 17.85 -11.58
C GLU A 186 14.73 17.91 -13.12
N ASN A 187 15.08 16.80 -13.79
CA ASN A 187 15.01 16.67 -15.24
C ASN A 187 13.57 16.59 -15.78
N SER A 188 12.59 16.10 -15.00
CA SER A 188 11.21 15.91 -15.45
C SER A 188 10.28 17.07 -15.11
N LEU A 189 10.71 17.99 -14.23
CA LEU A 189 9.89 19.10 -13.75
C LEU A 189 9.38 19.99 -14.91
N SER A 190 10.25 20.30 -15.87
CA SER A 190 9.87 21.14 -17.02
C SER A 190 8.75 20.50 -17.86
N SER A 191 8.90 19.22 -18.21
CA SER A 191 7.91 18.44 -18.95
C SER A 191 6.59 18.34 -18.19
N THR A 192 6.66 18.14 -16.87
CA THR A 192 5.49 18.08 -16.00
C THR A 192 4.73 19.41 -15.95
N LEU A 193 5.43 20.53 -15.77
CA LEU A 193 4.82 21.86 -15.74
C LEU A 193 4.19 22.23 -17.09
N MET A 194 4.81 21.81 -18.20
CA MET A 194 4.22 21.97 -19.53
C MET A 194 2.91 21.18 -19.65
N TYR A 195 2.90 19.92 -19.20
CA TYR A 195 1.71 19.08 -19.21
C TYR A 195 0.58 19.65 -18.34
N ALA A 196 0.89 20.11 -17.13
CA ALA A 196 -0.08 20.73 -16.22
C ALA A 196 -0.77 21.96 -16.85
N ARG A 197 -0.04 22.78 -17.59
CA ARG A 197 -0.60 23.96 -18.27
C ARG A 197 -1.44 23.64 -19.51
N GLN A 198 -1.10 22.57 -20.22
CA GLN A 198 -1.78 22.21 -21.47
C GLN A 198 -3.03 21.35 -21.24
N GLY A 199 -3.03 20.53 -20.19
CA GLY A 199 -4.03 19.47 -20.01
C GLY A 199 -5.37 19.93 -19.44
N PHE A 200 -5.41 21.06 -18.71
CA PHE A 200 -6.56 21.46 -17.91
C PHE A 200 -6.86 22.92 -18.17
N GLY A 201 -7.92 23.20 -18.94
CA GLY A 201 -8.28 24.56 -19.34
C GLY A 201 -8.56 25.48 -18.15
N ASP A 202 -8.48 26.80 -18.37
CA ASP A 202 -8.59 27.84 -17.33
C ASP A 202 -10.01 28.00 -16.73
N ASP A 203 -10.99 27.23 -17.20
CA ASP A 203 -12.37 27.28 -16.73
C ASP A 203 -12.55 26.59 -15.36
N GLU A 204 -12.96 27.35 -14.36
CA GLU A 204 -13.03 26.95 -12.95
C GLU A 204 -13.98 25.75 -12.68
N PRO A 205 -15.21 25.68 -13.23
CA PRO A 205 -16.09 24.52 -13.07
C PRO A 205 -15.49 23.24 -13.67
N SER A 206 -14.79 23.36 -14.80
CA SER A 206 -14.12 22.24 -15.45
C SER A 206 -12.97 21.73 -14.59
N ARG A 207 -12.15 22.64 -14.06
CA ARG A 207 -11.02 22.31 -13.17
C ARG A 207 -11.46 21.61 -11.89
N ALA A 208 -12.55 22.05 -11.25
CA ALA A 208 -13.08 21.40 -10.05
C ALA A 208 -13.46 19.93 -10.30
N ARG A 209 -14.09 19.63 -11.45
CA ARG A 209 -14.42 18.25 -11.84
C ARG A 209 -13.18 17.41 -12.13
N PHE A 210 -12.19 17.99 -12.82
CA PHE A 210 -10.91 17.32 -13.06
C PHE A 210 -10.19 17.03 -11.75
N LEU A 211 -10.24 17.95 -10.78
CA LEU A 211 -9.62 17.77 -9.48
C LEU A 211 -10.28 16.65 -8.69
N GLU A 212 -11.61 16.61 -8.63
CA GLU A 212 -12.34 15.51 -7.99
C GLU A 212 -12.02 14.17 -8.66
N SER A 213 -11.92 14.15 -10.00
CA SER A 213 -11.50 12.97 -10.76
C SER A 213 -10.06 12.56 -10.44
N ALA A 214 -9.13 13.52 -10.36
CA ALA A 214 -7.72 13.28 -10.05
C ALA A 214 -7.54 12.73 -8.64
N ARG A 215 -8.27 13.26 -7.64
CA ARG A 215 -8.27 12.74 -6.27
C ARG A 215 -8.74 11.29 -6.21
N ARG A 216 -9.86 10.98 -6.87
CA ARG A 216 -10.35 9.60 -6.99
C ARG A 216 -9.35 8.68 -7.68
N GLN A 217 -8.69 9.15 -8.74
CA GLN A 217 -7.67 8.38 -9.45
C GLN A 217 -6.40 8.18 -8.62
N ALA A 218 -6.00 9.18 -7.84
CA ALA A 218 -4.87 9.11 -6.92
C ALA A 218 -5.07 8.04 -5.83
N ASP A 219 -6.31 7.79 -5.42
CA ASP A 219 -6.64 6.75 -4.43
C ASP A 219 -6.50 5.32 -4.99
N ILE A 220 -6.55 5.17 -6.31
CA ILE A 220 -6.51 3.87 -7.03
C ILE A 220 -5.26 3.71 -7.89
N MET A 221 -4.14 4.32 -7.48
CA MET A 221 -2.87 4.14 -8.17
C MET A 221 -2.35 2.71 -7.98
N GLU A 222 -1.94 2.09 -9.09
CA GLU A 222 -1.21 0.83 -9.12
C GLU A 222 0.19 1.06 -9.65
N CYS A 223 1.20 0.46 -9.02
CA CYS A 223 2.59 0.54 -9.44
C CYS A 223 3.23 -0.83 -9.63
N ARG A 224 4.02 -0.97 -10.69
CA ARG A 224 4.94 -2.10 -10.92
C ARG A 224 6.34 -1.63 -10.55
N VAL A 225 6.89 -2.18 -9.47
CA VAL A 225 8.20 -1.76 -8.94
C VAL A 225 9.28 -2.75 -9.34
N GLU A 226 10.34 -2.25 -9.98
CA GLU A 226 11.52 -3.01 -10.40
C GLU A 226 12.78 -2.31 -9.90
N GLY A 227 13.25 -2.71 -8.71
CA GLY A 227 14.42 -2.11 -8.07
C GLY A 227 14.21 -0.62 -7.73
N ASP A 228 14.96 0.24 -8.41
CA ASP A 228 14.91 1.70 -8.25
C ASP A 228 13.98 2.40 -9.25
N GLN A 229 13.20 1.64 -10.00
CA GLN A 229 12.21 2.15 -10.95
C GLN A 229 10.81 1.64 -10.59
N ALA A 230 9.80 2.45 -10.91
CA ALA A 230 8.41 2.04 -10.82
C ALA A 230 7.61 2.61 -11.99
N LEU A 231 6.70 1.83 -12.53
CA LEU A 231 5.68 2.29 -13.46
C LEU A 231 4.37 2.39 -12.72
N CYS A 232 3.75 3.56 -12.69
CA CYS A 232 2.49 3.79 -11.99
C CYS A 232 1.37 4.26 -12.92
N ARG A 233 0.12 3.90 -12.63
CA ARG A 233 -1.07 4.45 -13.29
C ARG A 233 -2.29 4.35 -12.39
N PRO A 234 -3.36 5.12 -12.64
CA PRO A 234 -4.64 4.82 -12.03
C PRO A 234 -5.20 3.50 -12.59
N GLU A 235 -5.85 2.71 -11.74
CA GLU A 235 -6.47 1.45 -12.13
C GLU A 235 -7.42 1.63 -13.34
N GLY A 236 -7.35 0.70 -14.29
CA GLY A 236 -8.16 0.71 -15.50
C GLY A 236 -7.78 1.77 -16.53
N LYS A 237 -6.68 2.52 -16.33
CA LYS A 237 -6.09 3.39 -17.36
C LYS A 237 -5.02 2.64 -18.13
N GLU A 238 -4.75 3.03 -19.37
CA GLU A 238 -3.72 2.36 -20.19
C GLU A 238 -2.34 3.02 -20.05
N LYS A 239 -2.34 4.31 -19.68
CA LYS A 239 -1.15 5.16 -19.67
C LYS A 239 -0.41 5.07 -18.35
N TRP A 240 0.87 4.72 -18.42
CA TRP A 240 1.76 4.64 -17.26
C TRP A 240 2.65 5.88 -17.15
N ILE A 241 3.02 6.23 -15.93
CA ILE A 241 4.03 7.23 -15.60
C ILE A 241 5.25 6.54 -14.96
N ASN A 242 6.44 7.00 -15.32
CA ASN A 242 7.68 6.50 -14.74
C ASN A 242 8.00 7.22 -13.43
N LEU A 243 8.41 6.44 -12.44
CA LEU A 243 9.01 6.90 -11.19
C LEU A 243 10.40 6.28 -11.05
N LYS A 244 11.30 7.02 -10.41
CA LYS A 244 12.65 6.57 -10.09
C LYS A 244 13.00 6.96 -8.66
N ARG A 245 13.75 6.09 -8.00
CA ARG A 245 14.31 6.37 -6.68
C ARG A 245 15.55 7.27 -6.82
N VAL A 246 15.52 8.44 -6.20
CA VAL A 246 16.62 9.41 -6.14
C VAL A 246 16.98 9.61 -4.67
N ASN A 247 18.19 9.22 -4.28
CA ASN A 247 18.65 9.27 -2.88
C ASN A 247 17.69 8.56 -1.91
N GLY A 248 17.17 7.39 -2.31
CA GLY A 248 16.24 6.60 -1.47
C GLY A 248 14.77 7.01 -1.59
N ILE A 249 14.47 8.18 -2.16
CA ILE A 249 13.12 8.77 -2.25
C ILE A 249 12.55 8.58 -3.66
N TRP A 250 11.29 8.14 -3.76
CA TRP A 250 10.61 8.04 -5.05
C TRP A 250 10.29 9.42 -5.61
N LYS A 251 10.59 9.62 -6.89
CA LYS A 251 10.24 10.82 -7.65
C LYS A 251 9.71 10.45 -9.03
N VAL A 252 8.78 11.25 -9.54
CA VAL A 252 8.23 11.11 -10.89
C VAL A 252 9.26 11.55 -11.92
N ASP A 253 9.59 10.66 -12.85
CA ASP A 253 10.46 10.93 -14.01
C ASP A 253 9.60 11.04 -15.28
N PHE A 254 8.72 12.05 -15.30
CA PHE A 254 7.76 12.26 -16.38
C PHE A 254 8.44 12.74 -17.67
N GLN A 255 8.54 11.84 -18.64
CA GLN A 255 9.00 12.11 -20.01
C GLN A 255 7.86 11.94 -21.03
N GLY A 256 6.61 11.88 -20.54
CA GLY A 256 5.45 11.41 -21.28
C GLY A 256 4.90 10.11 -20.69
N PHE A 257 3.73 9.72 -21.18
CA PHE A 257 3.12 8.45 -20.80
C PHE A 257 3.78 7.29 -21.55
N VAL A 258 3.94 6.17 -20.87
CA VAL A 258 4.43 4.92 -21.44
C VAL A 258 3.25 3.99 -21.68
N GLU A 259 3.22 3.37 -22.84
CA GLU A 259 2.33 2.25 -23.15
C GLU A 259 3.11 0.97 -22.89
N VAL A 260 2.65 0.19 -21.92
CA VAL A 260 3.25 -1.13 -21.65
C VAL A 260 2.49 -2.14 -22.51
N PRO A 261 3.18 -2.89 -23.38
CA PRO A 261 2.56 -3.88 -24.26
C PRO A 261 1.92 -5.04 -23.51
#